data_AF-A0A821JXH4-F1
#
_entry.id   AF-A0A821JXH4-F1
#
_cell.length_a   1.000
_cell.length_b   1.000
_cell.length_c   1.000
_cell.angle_alpha   90.00
_cell.angle_beta   90.00
_cell.angle_gamma   90.00
#
_symmetry.space_group_name_H-M   'P 1'
#
loop_
_entity.id
_entity.type
_entity.pdbx_description
1 polymer ?
#
loop_
_entity_poly.entity_id
_entity_poly.type
_entity_poly.pdbx_seq_one_letter_code
_entity_poly.pdbx_strand_id
1 'polypeptide(L)'
;IPGTIVDMSGRILSGQTIDAFVISVSHAHPIYLGLNCALGLKEIKQLIIYCINLINNLFLGLPNTFGEYDETPESMTHQVGHWAHDELLNIVSRCYASIPDYIK
;
A
#
# COMPACT_ATOMS: atom_id res chain seq x y z
N ILE A 1 9.92 2.38 6.71
CA ILE A 1 9.91 3.67 6.00
C ILE A 1 8.68 3.69 5.10
N PRO A 2 7.68 4.55 5.37
CA PRO A 2 6.52 4.71 4.50
C PRO A 2 6.83 5.67 3.34
N GLY A 3 6.36 5.35 2.14
CA GLY A 3 6.34 6.25 0.98
C GLY A 3 4.91 6.47 0.49
N THR A 4 4.50 7.71 0.29
CA THR A 4 3.18 8.00 -0.28
C THR A 4 3.26 8.00 -1.79
N ILE A 5 2.47 7.14 -2.44
CA ILE A 5 2.27 7.16 -3.89
C ILE A 5 1.19 8.17 -4.22
N VAL A 6 1.40 8.92 -5.29
CA VAL A 6 0.50 10.01 -5.66
C VAL A 6 -0.55 9.60 -6.69
N ASP A 7 -0.26 8.61 -7.54
CA ASP A 7 -1.16 8.10 -8.58
C ASP A 7 -0.63 6.79 -9.22
N MET A 8 -1.33 6.31 -10.26
CA MET A 8 -0.95 5.14 -11.06
C MET A 8 0.30 5.34 -11.92
N SER A 9 0.97 6.51 -11.88
CA SER A 9 2.25 6.70 -12.58
C SER A 9 3.41 5.96 -11.90
N GLY A 10 3.19 5.37 -10.72
CA GLY A 10 4.21 4.63 -9.96
C GLY A 10 5.26 5.54 -9.35
N ARG A 11 4.89 6.81 -9.09
CA ARG A 11 5.76 7.80 -8.44
C ARG A 11 5.31 8.09 -7.02
N ILE A 12 6.29 8.35 -6.15
CA ILE A 12 6.05 8.88 -4.82
C ILE A 12 5.98 10.42 -4.85
N LEU A 13 5.56 11.05 -3.75
CA LEU A 13 5.35 12.51 -3.66
C LEU A 13 6.55 13.36 -4.12
N SER A 14 7.78 12.86 -3.96
CA SER A 14 9.00 13.52 -4.45
C SER A 14 9.22 13.43 -5.97
N GLY A 15 8.33 12.74 -6.71
CA GLY A 15 8.44 12.46 -8.14
C GLY A 15 9.34 11.26 -8.47
N GLN A 16 9.97 10.64 -7.47
CA GLN A 16 10.80 9.45 -7.65
C GLN A 16 9.94 8.25 -8.07
N THR A 17 10.47 7.40 -8.96
CA THR A 17 9.91 6.07 -9.19
C THR A 17 10.07 5.22 -7.93
N ILE A 18 9.27 4.16 -7.81
CA ILE A 18 9.38 3.22 -6.69
C ILE A 18 10.79 2.62 -6.60
N ASP A 19 11.37 2.22 -7.73
CA ASP A 19 12.75 1.69 -7.78
C ASP A 19 13.77 2.71 -7.25
N ALA A 20 13.64 3.97 -7.68
CA ALA A 20 14.52 5.05 -7.21
C ALA A 20 14.34 5.30 -5.70
N PHE A 21 13.11 5.22 -5.19
CA PHE A 21 12.84 5.31 -3.76
C PHE A 21 13.50 4.16 -2.99
N VAL A 22 13.28 2.91 -3.39
CA VAL A 22 13.87 1.71 -2.77
C VAL A 22 15.39 1.82 -2.73
N ILE A 23 16.03 2.16 -3.85
CA ILE A 23 17.49 2.35 -3.92
C ILE A 23 17.93 3.47 -2.97
N SER A 24 17.23 4.60 -2.98
CA SER A 24 17.60 5.77 -2.17
C SER A 24 17.58 5.49 -0.67
N VAL A 25 16.75 4.56 -0.19
CA VAL A 25 16.62 4.22 1.24
C VAL A 25 17.30 2.90 1.62
N SER A 26 17.77 2.12 0.65
CA SER A 26 18.39 0.81 0.89
C SER A 26 19.65 0.88 1.77
N HIS A 27 20.39 1.98 1.70
CA HIS A 27 21.59 2.21 2.54
C HIS A 27 21.28 2.20 4.05
N ALA A 28 20.03 2.52 4.43
CA ALA A 28 19.59 2.52 5.82
C ALA A 28 19.19 1.12 6.34
N HIS A 29 19.27 0.08 5.50
CA HIS A 29 18.87 -1.30 5.82
C HIS A 29 17.48 -1.37 6.48
N PRO A 30 16.43 -0.81 5.84
CA PRO A 30 15.12 -0.74 6.45
C PRO A 30 14.54 -2.15 6.64
N ILE A 31 14.09 -2.44 7.86
CA ILE A 31 13.40 -3.71 8.18
C ILE A 31 12.05 -3.78 7.43
N TYR A 32 11.43 -2.62 7.22
CA TYR A 32 10.12 -2.47 6.58
C TYR A 32 10.14 -1.29 5.60
N LEU A 33 9.70 -1.54 4.37
CA LEU A 33 9.37 -0.52 3.39
C LEU A 33 7.94 -0.74 2.95
N GLY A 34 7.13 0.31 2.82
CA GLY A 34 5.78 0.17 2.29
C GLY A 34 5.19 1.48 1.82
N LEU A 35 4.02 1.40 1.19
CA LEU A 35 3.42 2.51 0.46
C LEU A 35 2.06 2.83 1.09
N ASN A 36 1.57 4.08 1.08
CA ASN A 36 0.29 4.36 1.74
C ASN A 36 -0.50 5.49 1.08
N CYS A 37 -1.83 5.39 1.17
CA CYS A 37 -2.82 6.39 0.76
C CYS A 37 -2.84 6.67 -0.77
N ALA A 38 -3.92 7.29 -1.26
CA ALA A 38 -4.16 7.76 -2.64
C ALA A 38 -4.62 6.77 -3.73
N LEU A 39 -4.60 5.45 -3.50
CA LEU A 39 -5.06 4.46 -4.48
C LEU A 39 -6.21 3.61 -3.92
N GLY A 40 -7.10 3.10 -4.78
CA GLY A 40 -8.13 2.12 -4.42
C GLY A 40 -7.56 0.69 -4.38
N LEU A 41 -8.37 -0.29 -3.93
CA LEU A 41 -7.92 -1.70 -3.77
C LEU A 41 -7.34 -2.30 -5.06
N LYS A 42 -7.99 -2.03 -6.21
CA LYS A 42 -7.60 -2.58 -7.50
C LYS A 42 -6.24 -2.04 -7.96
N GLU A 43 -6.08 -0.73 -7.86
CA GLU A 43 -4.85 -0.01 -8.19
C GLU A 43 -3.69 -0.47 -7.30
N ILE A 44 -3.97 -0.57 -6.00
CA ILE A 44 -3.01 -1.05 -5.02
C ILE A 44 -2.58 -2.48 -5.36
N LYS A 45 -3.50 -3.39 -5.74
CA LYS A 45 -3.17 -4.79 -6.08
C LYS A 45 -2.08 -4.88 -7.16
N GLN A 46 -2.25 -4.11 -8.23
CA GLN A 46 -1.30 -4.08 -9.35
C GLN A 46 0.08 -3.59 -8.89
N LEU A 47 0.07 -2.59 -8.03
CA LEU A 47 1.27 -2.01 -7.45
C LEU A 47 1.97 -2.98 -6.47
N ILE A 48 1.23 -3.78 -5.68
CA ILE A 48 1.82 -4.83 -4.82
C ILE A 48 2.59 -5.82 -5.67
N ILE A 49 1.95 -6.32 -6.74
CA ILE A 49 2.55 -7.30 -7.65
C ILE A 49 3.82 -6.74 -8.30
N TYR A 50 3.81 -5.45 -8.69
CA TYR A 50 5.00 -4.78 -9.20
C TYR A 50 6.12 -4.70 -8.14
N CYS A 51 5.76 -4.39 -6.90
CA CYS A 51 6.70 -4.10 -5.83
C CYS A 51 7.14 -5.31 -5.00
N ILE A 52 6.53 -6.49 -5.16
CA ILE A 52 6.69 -7.62 -4.24
C ILE A 52 8.14 -8.07 -4.07
N ASN A 53 8.96 -7.92 -5.12
CA ASN A 53 10.39 -8.26 -5.09
C ASN A 53 11.28 -7.11 -4.56
N LEU A 54 10.73 -5.92 -4.41
CA LEU A 54 11.45 -4.68 -4.08
C LEU A 54 11.10 -4.16 -2.68
N ILE A 55 9.91 -4.46 -2.20
CA ILE A 55 9.30 -3.90 -1.01
C ILE A 55 8.79 -5.06 -0.17
N ASN A 56 9.52 -5.40 0.87
CA ASN A 56 9.15 -6.56 1.70
C ASN A 56 7.82 -6.36 2.44
N ASN A 57 7.22 -5.15 2.54
CA ASN A 57 6.08 -4.93 3.44
C ASN A 57 5.14 -3.79 3.01
N LEU A 58 4.20 -4.07 2.11
CA LEU A 58 3.30 -3.03 1.62
C LEU A 58 2.21 -2.63 2.66
N PHE A 59 2.28 -1.40 3.15
CA PHE A 59 1.20 -0.76 3.91
C PHE A 59 -0.01 -0.48 3.00
N LEU A 60 -1.24 -0.49 3.52
CA LEU A 60 -2.43 -0.27 2.70
C LEU A 60 -3.38 0.71 3.37
N GLY A 61 -3.36 1.92 2.87
CA GLY A 61 -4.20 3.01 3.31
C GLY A 61 -5.18 3.43 2.24
N LEU A 62 -6.48 3.29 2.47
CA LEU A 62 -7.47 3.35 1.38
C LEU A 62 -8.59 4.39 1.54
N PRO A 63 -8.34 5.70 1.68
CA PRO A 63 -9.29 6.66 1.16
C PRO A 63 -9.03 6.88 -0.34
N ASN A 64 -10.09 6.92 -1.14
CA ASN A 64 -10.06 7.43 -2.51
C ASN A 64 -9.64 8.93 -2.50
N THR A 65 -9.49 9.54 -3.68
CA THR A 65 -9.09 10.96 -3.82
C THR A 65 -10.01 11.95 -3.10
N PHE A 66 -11.20 11.52 -2.66
CA PHE A 66 -12.18 12.32 -1.93
C PHE A 66 -12.21 12.02 -0.42
N GLY A 67 -11.35 11.13 0.09
CA GLY A 67 -11.36 10.74 1.50
C GLY A 67 -12.34 9.62 1.83
N GLU A 68 -13.01 9.05 0.84
CA GLU A 68 -14.10 8.07 1.00
C GLU A 68 -13.61 6.64 0.71
N TYR A 69 -14.38 5.65 1.18
CA TYR A 69 -14.14 4.22 0.93
C TYR A 69 -15.18 3.73 -0.09
N ASP A 70 -14.72 3.39 -1.29
CA ASP A 70 -15.61 2.81 -2.32
C ASP A 70 -15.98 1.35 -2.03
N GLU A 71 -15.26 0.70 -1.11
CA GLU A 71 -15.35 -0.71 -0.76
C GLU A 71 -15.86 -0.89 0.68
N THR A 72 -16.75 -1.86 0.91
CA THR A 72 -17.24 -2.16 2.26
C THR A 72 -16.13 -2.80 3.12
N PRO A 73 -16.23 -2.73 4.46
CA PRO A 73 -15.30 -3.42 5.35
C PRO A 73 -15.12 -4.90 5.02
N GLU A 74 -16.21 -5.61 4.75
CA GLU A 74 -16.20 -7.05 4.47
C GLU A 74 -15.47 -7.36 3.15
N SER A 75 -15.74 -6.58 2.10
CA SER A 75 -15.07 -6.75 0.80
C SER A 75 -13.57 -6.47 0.92
N MET A 76 -13.21 -5.40 1.65
CA MET A 76 -11.81 -5.03 1.87
C MET A 76 -11.06 -6.11 2.65
N THR A 77 -11.60 -6.57 3.77
CA THR A 77 -10.99 -7.63 4.58
C THR A 77 -10.86 -8.93 3.80
N HIS A 78 -11.85 -9.29 3.00
CA HIS A 78 -11.82 -10.49 2.17
C HIS A 78 -10.74 -10.41 1.07
N GLN A 79 -10.58 -9.26 0.41
CA GLN A 79 -9.54 -9.06 -0.61
C GLN A 79 -8.14 -9.06 0.00
N VAL A 80 -7.95 -8.33 1.10
CA VAL A 80 -6.68 -8.28 1.83
C VAL A 80 -6.30 -9.65 2.40
N GLY A 81 -7.28 -10.41 2.91
CA GLY A 81 -7.08 -11.78 3.38
C GLY A 81 -6.57 -12.71 2.27
N HIS A 82 -7.11 -12.58 1.06
CA HIS A 82 -6.57 -13.30 -0.11
C HIS A 82 -5.14 -12.89 -0.43
N TRP A 83 -4.81 -11.60 -0.39
CA TRP A 83 -3.45 -11.14 -0.67
C TRP A 83 -2.44 -11.60 0.38
N ALA A 84 -2.85 -11.69 1.64
CA ALA A 84 -2.04 -12.29 2.69
C ALA A 84 -1.85 -13.81 2.48
N HIS A 85 -2.91 -14.51 2.04
CA HIS A 85 -2.82 -15.94 1.71
C HIS A 85 -1.91 -16.21 0.51
N ASP A 86 -1.96 -15.34 -0.50
CA ASP A 86 -1.13 -15.40 -1.71
C ASP A 86 0.31 -14.89 -1.48
N GLU A 87 0.71 -14.65 -0.22
CA GLU A 87 2.03 -14.11 0.18
C GLU A 87 2.39 -12.78 -0.50
N LEU A 88 1.38 -12.02 -0.96
CA LEU A 88 1.58 -10.72 -1.59
C LEU A 88 1.88 -9.62 -0.56
N LEU A 89 1.53 -9.84 0.70
CA LEU A 89 1.60 -8.87 1.79
C LEU A 89 2.12 -9.50 3.06
N ASN A 90 3.03 -8.80 3.73
CA ASN A 90 3.57 -9.21 5.04
C ASN A 90 3.02 -8.39 6.21
N ILE A 91 2.66 -7.12 5.99
CA ILE A 91 2.07 -6.24 7.01
C ILE A 91 0.94 -5.43 6.38
N VAL A 92 -0.19 -5.37 7.07
CA VAL A 92 -1.31 -4.49 6.72
C VAL A 92 -1.53 -3.51 7.87
N SER A 93 -1.64 -2.21 7.57
CA SER A 93 -1.98 -1.19 8.57
C SER A 93 -2.91 -0.13 8.01
N ARG A 94 -3.69 0.50 8.89
CA ARG A 94 -4.67 1.56 8.57
C ARG A 94 -4.03 2.87 8.08
N CYS A 95 -4.58 3.53 7.06
CA CYS A 95 -4.39 4.99 6.83
C CYS A 95 -5.49 5.76 7.57
N TYR A 96 -5.25 7.04 7.86
CA TYR A 96 -5.97 7.86 8.85
C TYR A 96 -7.51 7.87 8.76
N ALA A 97 -8.10 7.42 7.65
CA ALA A 97 -9.53 7.49 7.36
C ALA A 97 -10.36 6.21 7.68
N SER A 98 -9.77 5.06 8.03
CA SER A 98 -10.59 3.82 8.10
C SER A 98 -11.35 3.70 9.42
N ILE A 99 -12.63 3.37 9.37
CA ILE A 99 -13.50 3.18 10.56
C ILE A 99 -13.06 1.91 11.32
N PRO A 100 -13.22 1.80 12.66
CA PRO A 100 -12.80 0.62 13.42
C PRO A 100 -13.32 -0.73 12.91
N ASP A 101 -14.43 -0.75 12.16
CA ASP A 101 -15.03 -1.96 11.62
C ASP A 101 -14.21 -2.63 10.50
N TYR A 102 -13.20 -1.94 9.93
CA TYR A 102 -12.32 -2.48 8.89
C TYR A 102 -11.16 -3.35 9.44
N ILE A 103 -11.01 -3.51 10.77
CA ILE A 103 -9.90 -4.26 11.41
C ILE A 103 -10.44 -5.20 12.52
N LYS A 104 -11.61 -5.79 12.32
CA LYS A 104 -12.14 -6.82 13.23
C LYS A 104 -11.84 -8.22 12.71
#